data_AF-A0A838VKJ0-F1
#
_entry.id   AF-A0A838VKJ0-F1
#
_cell.length_a   1.000
_cell.length_b   1.000
_cell.length_c   1.000
_cell.angle_alpha   90.00
_cell.angle_beta   90.00
_cell.angle_gamma   90.00
#
_symmetry.space_group_name_H-M   'P 1'
#
loop_
_entity.id
_entity.type
_entity.pdbx_description
1 polymer ?
#
loop_
_entity_poly.entity_id
_entity_poly.type
_entity_poly.pdbx_seq_one_letter_code
_entity_poly.pdbx_strand_id
1 'polypeptide(L)'
;SMDEYVKKCEIASKCINPRDLHLDIPSRTVTCRNLCGATGDMLRVRLPDGRRRRLTVHEGARLQSFPDWYEFQGSENNQFNQIGNAVPPLLAKALACSVKAYLNGEYEQAEKKHQPTQYMQLSLNLVVDVLEETVASNNRNSNRRGVAIDAE
;
A
#
# COMPACT_ATOMS: atom_id res chain seq x y z
N SER A 1 -24.52 -13.15 17.29
CA SER A 1 -23.04 -13.22 17.15
C SER A 1 -22.53 -12.07 16.28
N MET A 2 -21.27 -11.64 16.43
CA MET A 2 -20.66 -10.63 15.56
C MET A 2 -20.71 -11.04 14.08
N ASP A 3 -20.58 -12.33 13.80
CA ASP A 3 -20.68 -12.87 12.44
C ASP A 3 -22.08 -12.70 11.82
N GLU A 4 -23.15 -12.82 12.62
CA GLU A 4 -24.51 -12.56 12.15
C GLU A 4 -24.74 -11.08 11.90
N TYR A 5 -24.19 -10.22 12.76
CA TYR A 5 -24.22 -8.77 12.58
C TYR A 5 -23.54 -8.36 11.27
N VAL A 6 -22.33 -8.88 11.02
CA VAL A 6 -21.59 -8.64 9.78
C VAL A 6 -22.37 -9.12 8.57
N LYS A 7 -22.89 -10.37 8.57
CA LYS A 7 -23.72 -10.91 7.48
C LYS A 7 -24.93 -10.02 7.20
N LYS A 8 -25.64 -9.57 8.23
CA LYS A 8 -26.78 -8.65 8.07
C LYS A 8 -26.35 -7.36 7.39
N CYS A 9 -25.21 -6.79 7.80
CA CYS A 9 -24.68 -5.59 7.16
C CYS A 9 -24.16 -5.85 5.72
N GLU A 10 -23.69 -7.05 5.38
CA GLU A 10 -23.26 -7.40 4.01
C GLU A 10 -24.48 -7.47 3.08
N ILE A 11 -25.55 -8.11 3.54
CA ILE A 11 -26.83 -8.20 2.82
C ILE A 11 -27.43 -6.81 2.63
N ALA A 12 -27.52 -6.02 3.70
CA ALA A 12 -28.12 -4.69 3.67
C ALA A 12 -27.36 -3.73 2.74
N SER A 13 -26.03 -3.82 2.71
CA SER A 13 -25.19 -2.96 1.87
C SER A 13 -24.95 -3.52 0.46
N LYS A 14 -25.48 -4.70 0.12
CA LYS A 14 -25.20 -5.40 -1.13
C LYS A 14 -23.68 -5.46 -1.42
N CYS A 15 -22.90 -5.85 -0.42
CA CYS A 15 -21.44 -5.82 -0.49
C CYS A 15 -20.92 -6.65 -1.67
N ILE A 16 -20.18 -6.00 -2.59
CA ILE A 16 -19.48 -6.67 -3.69
C ILE A 16 -18.28 -7.45 -3.14
N ASN A 17 -17.46 -6.77 -2.32
CA ASN A 17 -16.34 -7.40 -1.62
C ASN A 17 -16.77 -7.75 -0.19
N PRO A 18 -16.57 -9.00 0.26
CA PRO A 18 -16.86 -9.41 1.63
C PRO A 18 -16.02 -8.63 2.65
N ARG A 19 -16.48 -8.60 3.90
CA ARG A 19 -15.77 -7.89 4.98
C ARG A 19 -14.54 -8.65 5.51
N ASP A 20 -14.53 -9.96 5.32
CA ASP A 20 -13.34 -10.79 5.56
C ASP A 20 -12.27 -10.44 4.52
N LEU A 21 -11.02 -10.30 4.96
CA LEU A 21 -9.88 -10.15 4.06
C LEU A 21 -9.53 -11.46 3.39
N HIS A 22 -9.08 -11.35 2.15
CA HIS A 22 -8.68 -12.44 1.30
C HIS A 22 -7.32 -12.09 0.69
N LEU A 23 -6.48 -13.10 0.46
CA LEU A 23 -5.11 -12.89 -0.02
C LEU A 23 -5.08 -12.45 -1.49
N ASP A 24 -6.04 -12.91 -2.28
CA ASP A 24 -6.02 -12.78 -3.74
C ASP A 24 -6.84 -11.60 -4.28
N ILE A 25 -7.50 -10.83 -3.40
CA ILE A 25 -8.32 -9.67 -3.79
C ILE A 25 -7.95 -8.44 -2.96
N PRO A 26 -8.13 -7.23 -3.51
CA PRO A 26 -7.85 -6.02 -2.77
C PRO A 26 -8.74 -5.90 -1.53
N SER A 27 -8.16 -5.35 -0.46
CA SER A 27 -8.93 -4.95 0.71
C SER A 27 -9.98 -3.91 0.34
N ARG A 28 -11.11 -3.92 1.06
CA ARG A 28 -12.00 -2.77 1.14
C ARG A 28 -11.29 -1.57 1.78
N THR A 29 -11.91 -0.40 1.67
CA THR A 29 -11.40 0.83 2.29
C THR A 29 -11.16 0.63 3.78
N VAL A 30 -9.91 0.84 4.18
CA VAL A 30 -9.48 0.85 5.57
C VAL A 30 -9.95 2.17 6.19
N THR A 31 -10.84 2.10 7.18
CA THR A 31 -11.35 3.28 7.87
C THR A 31 -11.11 3.14 9.36
N CYS A 32 -11.05 4.27 10.06
CA CYS A 32 -10.92 4.31 11.52
C CYS A 32 -11.97 3.41 12.21
N ARG A 33 -13.24 3.54 11.80
CA ARG A 33 -14.37 2.77 12.33
C ARG A 33 -14.28 1.26 12.10
N ASN A 34 -13.67 0.83 11.00
CA ASN A 34 -13.53 -0.59 10.71
C ASN A 34 -12.34 -1.22 11.47
N LEU A 35 -11.39 -0.41 11.92
CA LEU A 35 -10.21 -0.84 12.66
C LEU A 35 -10.40 -0.74 14.18
N CYS A 36 -11.18 0.21 14.68
CA CYS A 36 -11.33 0.46 16.11
C CYS A 36 -12.78 0.58 16.59
N GLY A 37 -12.97 0.51 17.91
CA GLY A 37 -14.27 0.69 18.57
C GLY A 37 -15.27 -0.45 18.38
N ALA A 38 -16.56 -0.13 18.46
CA ALA A 38 -17.67 -1.09 18.43
C ALA A 38 -17.74 -1.88 17.11
N THR A 39 -17.24 -1.29 16.01
CA THR A 39 -17.20 -1.86 14.66
C THR A 39 -15.81 -2.27 14.21
N GLY A 40 -14.82 -2.36 15.12
CA GLY A 40 -13.42 -2.67 14.80
C GLY A 40 -13.16 -4.07 14.23
N ASP A 41 -14.20 -4.90 14.10
CA ASP A 41 -14.16 -6.23 13.44
C ASP A 41 -14.74 -6.18 12.01
N MET A 42 -15.31 -5.05 11.57
CA MET A 42 -15.87 -4.93 10.22
C MET A 42 -14.82 -5.04 9.10
N LEU A 43 -13.53 -5.06 9.43
CA LEU A 43 -12.46 -5.51 8.56
C LEU A 43 -11.60 -6.51 9.34
N ARG A 44 -11.59 -7.78 8.91
CA ARG A 44 -11.08 -8.88 9.73
C ARG A 44 -10.38 -9.94 8.91
N VAL A 45 -9.48 -10.67 9.57
CA VAL A 45 -8.75 -11.79 8.99
C VAL A 45 -9.44 -13.09 9.39
N ARG A 46 -9.68 -13.97 8.43
CA ARG A 46 -10.15 -15.34 8.67
C ARG A 46 -8.94 -16.25 8.92
N LEU A 47 -8.96 -16.95 10.05
CA LEU A 47 -7.92 -17.90 10.44
C LEU A 47 -8.20 -19.29 9.86
N PRO A 48 -7.17 -20.17 9.74
CA PRO A 48 -7.33 -21.53 9.21
C PRO A 48 -8.32 -22.40 10.00
N ASP A 49 -8.45 -22.15 11.30
CA ASP A 49 -9.41 -22.83 12.19
C ASP A 49 -10.86 -22.32 12.04
N GLY A 50 -11.10 -21.40 11.11
CA GLY A 50 -12.41 -20.81 10.84
C GLY A 50 -12.79 -19.64 11.74
N ARG A 51 -12.00 -19.32 12.77
CA ARG A 51 -12.20 -18.12 13.60
C ARG A 51 -11.84 -16.86 12.82
N ARG A 52 -12.28 -15.72 13.34
CA ARG A 52 -11.99 -14.39 12.78
C ARG A 52 -11.42 -13.49 13.86
N ARG A 53 -10.50 -12.62 13.46
CA ARG A 53 -9.94 -11.60 14.35
C ARG A 53 -9.85 -10.25 13.67
N ARG A 54 -9.82 -9.21 14.49
CA ARG A 54 -9.52 -7.84 14.06
C ARG A 54 -8.08 -7.75 13.55
N LEU A 55 -7.85 -6.77 12.69
CA LEU A 55 -6.52 -6.38 12.27
C LEU A 55 -5.72 -5.83 13.45
N THR A 56 -4.41 -6.07 13.44
CA THR A 56 -3.49 -5.32 14.30
C THR A 56 -3.21 -3.94 13.69
N VAL A 57 -2.63 -3.03 14.48
CA VAL A 57 -2.19 -1.70 14.00
C VAL A 57 -1.29 -1.83 12.78
N HIS A 58 -0.27 -2.70 12.85
CA HIS A 58 0.66 -2.89 11.74
C HIS A 58 0.00 -3.47 10.49
N GLU A 59 -0.96 -4.38 10.64
CA GLU A 59 -1.68 -4.91 9.48
C GLU A 59 -2.55 -3.84 8.80
N GLY A 60 -3.26 -3.02 9.59
CA GLY A 60 -3.98 -1.87 9.08
C GLY A 60 -3.08 -0.85 8.39
N ALA A 61 -1.90 -0.59 8.97
CA ALA A 61 -0.89 0.31 8.42
C ALA A 61 -0.33 -0.20 7.09
N ARG A 62 -0.02 -1.51 6.98
CA ARG A 62 0.44 -2.15 5.74
C ARG A 62 -0.59 -2.06 4.63
N LEU A 63 -1.87 -2.26 4.92
CA LEU A 63 -2.95 -2.06 3.94
C LEU A 63 -3.01 -0.61 3.43
N GLN A 64 -2.61 0.36 4.25
CA GLN A 64 -2.46 1.77 3.89
C GLN A 64 -1.06 2.10 3.34
N SER A 65 -0.23 1.11 3.00
CA SER A 65 1.13 1.29 2.45
C SER A 65 2.13 2.02 3.35
N PHE A 66 1.87 2.06 4.66
CA PHE A 66 2.88 2.54 5.61
C PHE A 66 4.05 1.57 5.67
N PRO A 67 5.29 2.10 5.76
CA PRO A 67 6.44 1.24 5.97
C PRO A 67 6.41 0.66 7.39
N ASP A 68 6.93 -0.56 7.54
CA ASP A 68 6.89 -1.30 8.82
C ASP A 68 7.61 -0.61 9.98
N TRP A 69 8.58 0.27 9.68
CA TRP A 69 9.31 1.06 10.67
C TRP A 69 8.56 2.31 11.14
N TYR A 70 7.40 2.65 10.56
CA TYR A 70 6.65 3.83 10.96
C TYR A 70 5.94 3.61 12.30
N GLU A 71 6.20 4.49 13.26
CA GLU A 71 5.65 4.40 14.61
C GLU A 71 4.45 5.33 14.80
N PHE A 72 3.29 4.74 15.08
CA PHE A 72 2.08 5.48 15.44
C PHE A 72 2.05 5.78 16.94
N GLN A 73 1.56 6.95 17.32
CA GLN A 73 1.60 7.42 18.71
C GLN A 73 0.23 7.34 19.42
N GLY A 74 0.25 7.20 20.74
CA GLY A 74 -0.94 7.17 21.58
C GLY A 74 -1.56 5.78 21.77
N SER A 75 -2.82 5.74 22.24
CA SER A 75 -3.54 4.48 22.45
C SER A 75 -3.83 3.76 21.12
N GLU A 76 -4.10 2.45 21.17
CA GLU A 76 -4.42 1.65 19.98
C GLU A 76 -5.52 2.29 19.11
N ASN A 77 -6.59 2.79 19.73
CA ASN A 77 -7.67 3.50 19.02
C ASN A 77 -7.15 4.78 18.32
N ASN A 78 -6.25 5.53 18.97
CA ASN A 78 -5.66 6.73 18.35
C ASN A 78 -4.76 6.35 17.17
N GLN A 79 -4.04 5.24 17.25
CA GLN A 79 -3.21 4.74 16.17
C GLN A 79 -4.08 4.30 14.98
N PHE A 80 -5.17 3.57 15.23
CA PHE A 80 -6.14 3.21 14.17
C PHE A 80 -6.84 4.43 13.56
N ASN A 81 -7.10 5.48 14.34
CA ASN A 81 -7.62 6.74 13.80
C ASN A 81 -6.60 7.42 12.88
N GLN A 82 -5.32 7.44 13.25
CA GLN A 82 -4.24 7.95 12.39
C GLN A 82 -4.18 7.18 11.07
N ILE A 83 -4.16 5.84 11.13
CA ILE A 83 -4.14 4.97 9.94
C ILE A 83 -5.37 5.19 9.06
N GLY A 84 -6.56 5.20 9.64
CA GLY A 84 -7.82 5.27 8.91
C GLY A 84 -8.09 6.63 8.25
N ASN A 85 -7.50 7.72 8.77
CA ASN A 85 -7.64 9.07 8.22
C ASN A 85 -6.45 9.48 7.33
N ALA A 86 -5.37 8.72 7.31
CA ALA A 86 -4.18 9.05 6.54
C ALA A 86 -4.39 8.88 5.02
N VAL A 87 -3.61 9.62 4.25
CA VAL A 87 -3.37 9.34 2.83
C VAL A 87 -2.29 8.26 2.73
N PRO A 88 -2.50 7.18 1.95
CA PRO A 88 -1.50 6.13 1.78
C PRO A 88 -0.15 6.70 1.31
N PRO A 89 1.00 6.38 1.96
CA PRO A 89 2.30 6.93 1.57
C PRO A 89 2.71 6.67 0.12
N LEU A 90 2.39 5.50 -0.45
CA LEU A 90 2.69 5.24 -1.86
C LEU A 90 1.89 6.13 -2.81
N LEU A 91 0.63 6.41 -2.49
CA LEU A 91 -0.20 7.35 -3.25
C LEU A 91 0.35 8.77 -3.14
N ALA A 92 0.70 9.20 -1.91
CA ALA A 92 1.29 10.52 -1.68
C ALA A 92 2.62 10.69 -2.44
N LYS A 93 3.47 9.64 -2.46
CA LYS A 93 4.72 9.63 -3.23
C LYS A 93 4.47 9.81 -4.72
N ALA A 94 3.53 9.06 -5.31
CA ALA A 94 3.20 9.17 -6.72
C ALA A 94 2.75 10.60 -7.08
N LEU A 95 1.87 11.19 -6.26
CA LEU A 95 1.42 12.58 -6.44
C LEU A 95 2.58 13.58 -6.35
N ALA A 96 3.44 13.43 -5.33
CA ALA A 96 4.58 14.31 -5.12
C ALA A 96 5.59 14.24 -6.29
N CYS A 97 5.81 13.06 -6.87
CA CYS A 97 6.63 12.91 -8.07
C CYS A 97 6.05 13.69 -9.26
N SER A 98 4.74 13.61 -9.50
CA SER A 98 4.10 14.39 -10.57
C SER A 98 4.22 15.89 -10.35
N VAL A 99 4.00 16.36 -9.11
CA VAL A 99 4.16 17.79 -8.77
C VAL A 99 5.62 18.23 -8.96
N LYS A 100 6.59 17.42 -8.54
CA LYS A 100 8.02 17.72 -8.72
C LYS A 100 8.38 17.85 -10.20
N ALA A 101 7.96 16.91 -11.04
CA ALA A 101 8.20 16.97 -12.49
C ALA A 101 7.62 18.25 -13.12
N TYR A 102 6.41 18.62 -12.71
CA TYR A 102 5.77 19.87 -13.15
C TYR A 102 6.59 21.11 -12.74
N LEU A 103 7.03 21.18 -11.49
CA LEU A 103 7.83 22.31 -10.99
C LEU A 103 9.21 22.40 -11.65
N ASN A 104 9.79 21.26 -12.04
CA ASN A 104 11.06 21.20 -12.75
C ASN A 104 10.96 21.51 -14.25
N GLY A 105 9.75 21.65 -14.80
CA GLY A 105 9.54 21.80 -16.24
C GLY A 105 9.79 20.51 -17.03
N GLU A 106 9.88 19.36 -16.36
CA GLU A 106 10.02 18.02 -16.95
C GLU A 106 8.67 17.42 -17.38
N TYR A 107 7.58 18.19 -17.26
CA TYR A 107 6.25 17.77 -17.68
C TYR A 107 6.10 17.97 -19.18
N GLU A 108 6.19 16.88 -19.94
CA GLU A 108 5.71 16.89 -21.31
C GLU A 108 4.19 17.06 -21.31
N GLN A 109 3.70 18.10 -22.00
CA GLN A 109 2.27 18.25 -22.26
C GLN A 109 1.82 17.02 -23.05
N ALA A 110 1.17 16.06 -22.40
CA ALA A 110 0.49 14.98 -23.11
C ALA A 110 -0.47 15.65 -24.11
N GLU A 111 -0.20 15.48 -25.41
CA GLU A 111 -1.11 15.96 -26.44
C GLU A 111 -2.52 15.47 -26.11
N LYS A 112 -3.45 16.42 -25.90
CA LYS A 112 -4.84 16.11 -25.57
C LYS A 112 -5.52 15.46 -26.77
N LYS A 113 -5.31 14.16 -26.98
CA LYS A 113 -6.28 13.35 -27.70
C LYS A 113 -7.45 13.14 -26.74
N HIS A 114 -8.49 13.96 -26.91
CA HIS A 114 -9.76 13.77 -26.23
C HIS A 114 -10.36 12.43 -26.68
N GLN A 115 -9.95 11.35 -26.02
CA GLN A 115 -10.64 10.08 -26.05
C GLN A 115 -11.49 10.01 -24.77
N PRO A 116 -12.77 9.61 -24.87
CA PRO A 116 -13.64 9.49 -23.71
C PRO A 116 -12.98 8.56 -22.70
N THR A 117 -12.98 8.97 -21.43
CA THR A 117 -12.30 8.33 -20.30
C THR A 117 -12.69 6.85 -20.20
N GLN A 118 -11.89 5.97 -20.81
CA GLN A 118 -11.85 4.57 -20.44
C GLN A 118 -11.12 4.50 -19.10
N TYR A 119 -11.80 3.95 -18.09
CA TYR A 119 -11.18 3.62 -16.82
C TYR A 119 -9.98 2.69 -17.08
N MET A 120 -8.76 3.19 -16.87
CA MET A 120 -7.58 2.32 -16.87
C MET A 120 -7.62 1.46 -15.62
N GLN A 121 -7.82 0.16 -15.81
CA GLN A 121 -7.56 -0.82 -14.77
C GLN A 121 -6.08 -0.76 -14.44
N LEU A 122 -5.75 -0.35 -13.20
CA LEU A 122 -4.37 -0.24 -12.74
C LEU A 122 -3.80 -1.65 -12.58
N SER A 123 -3.21 -2.21 -13.64
CA SER A 123 -2.49 -3.48 -13.55
C SER A 123 -1.17 -3.25 -12.81
N LEU A 124 -1.02 -3.95 -11.67
CA LEU A 124 0.18 -3.95 -10.83
C LEU A 124 1.38 -4.59 -11.57
N ASN A 125 2.06 -3.81 -12.41
CA ASN A 125 3.41 -4.13 -12.86
C ASN A 125 4.38 -3.09 -12.28
N LEU A 126 4.51 -3.09 -10.95
CA LEU A 126 5.48 -2.25 -10.23
C LEU A 126 6.57 -3.13 -9.59
N VAL A 127 7.14 -4.06 -10.35
CA VAL A 127 8.29 -4.87 -9.91
C VAL A 127 9.15 -5.25 -11.11
N VAL A 128 9.90 -4.30 -11.71
CA VAL A 128 11.11 -4.66 -12.48
C VAL A 128 12.27 -3.66 -12.26
N ASP A 129 12.01 -2.37 -12.02
CA ASP A 129 13.10 -1.38 -12.09
C ASP A 129 14.02 -1.29 -10.84
N VAL A 130 13.68 -1.93 -9.71
CA VAL A 130 14.49 -1.83 -8.48
C VAL A 130 15.67 -2.81 -8.44
N LEU A 131 15.73 -3.80 -9.35
CA LEU A 131 16.79 -4.80 -9.35
C LEU A 131 17.96 -4.49 -10.30
N GLU A 132 17.80 -3.62 -11.29
CA GLU A 132 18.93 -3.28 -12.19
C GLU A 132 19.93 -2.31 -11.54
N GLU A 133 19.48 -1.39 -10.68
CA GLU A 133 20.38 -0.43 -10.01
C GLU A 133 21.27 -1.09 -8.94
N THR A 134 20.81 -2.16 -8.31
CA THR A 134 21.62 -2.88 -7.29
C THR A 134 22.70 -3.76 -7.91
N VAL A 135 22.46 -4.33 -9.09
CA VAL A 135 23.48 -5.14 -9.81
C VAL A 135 24.53 -4.24 -10.50
N ALA A 136 24.14 -3.06 -10.99
CA ALA A 136 25.06 -2.11 -11.65
C ALA A 136 26.05 -1.41 -10.69
N SER A 137 25.74 -1.34 -9.38
CA SER A 137 26.66 -0.77 -8.36
C SER A 137 27.67 -1.79 -7.84
N ASN A 138 27.34 -3.08 -7.79
CA ASN A 138 28.27 -4.10 -7.30
C ASN A 138 29.36 -4.46 -8.31
N ASN A 139 29.13 -4.29 -9.62
CA ASN A 139 30.10 -4.65 -10.65
C ASN A 139 31.11 -3.53 -11.00
N ARG A 140 30.94 -2.32 -10.44
CA ARG A 140 31.90 -1.21 -10.61
C ARG A 140 33.02 -1.21 -9.57
N ASN A 141 32.88 -1.96 -8.48
CA ASN A 141 33.85 -1.97 -7.38
C ASN A 141 34.88 -3.12 -7.44
N SER A 142 34.73 -4.06 -8.37
CA SER A 142 35.69 -5.15 -8.63
C SER A 142 36.81 -4.76 -9.61
N ASN A 143 36.61 -3.73 -10.45
CA ASN A 143 37.53 -3.36 -11.53
C ASN A 143 38.53 -2.22 -11.18
N ARG A 144 38.68 -1.85 -9.91
CA ARG A 144 39.67 -0.84 -9.44
C ARG A 144 40.83 -1.41 -8.60
N ARG A 145 41.00 -2.74 -8.55
CA ARG A 145 42.12 -3.40 -7.83
C ARG A 145 43.00 -4.26 -8.75
N GLY A 146 43.28 -3.77 -9.95
CA GLY A 146 44.29 -4.34 -10.84
C GLY A 146 45.08 -3.22 -11.51
N VAL A 147 46.40 -3.41 -11.55
CA VAL A 147 47.42 -2.58 -12.21
C VAL A 147 48.02 -1.45 -11.37
N ALA A 148 49.10 -1.79 -10.63
CA ALA A 148 50.41 -1.14 -10.76
C ALA A 148 51.42 -1.83 -9.82
N ILE A 149 52.30 -2.67 -10.36
CA ILE A 149 53.76 -2.66 -10.14
C ILE A 149 54.38 -3.72 -11.05
N ASP A 150 55.04 -3.28 -12.13
CA ASP A 150 56.05 -4.06 -12.85
C ASP A 150 57.35 -3.25 -12.89
N ALA A 151 58.46 -3.97 -12.67
CA ALA A 151 59.84 -3.74 -13.10
C ALA A 151 60.64 -2.54 -12.52
N GLU A 152 61.57 -2.85 -11.61
CA GLU A 152 63.03 -3.02 -11.90
C GLU A 152 63.71 -3.85 -10.81
#